data_AF-A0A4R9WLP3-F1
#
_entry.id   AF-A0A4R9WLP3-F1
#
_cell.length_a   1.000
_cell.length_b   1.000
_cell.length_c   1.000
_cell.angle_alpha   90.00
_cell.angle_beta   90.00
_cell.angle_gamma   90.00
#
_symmetry.space_group_name_H-M   'P 1'
#
loop_
_entity.id
_entity.type
_entity.pdbx_description
1 polymer ?
#
loop_
_entity_poly.entity_id
_entity_poly.type
_entity_poly.pdbx_seq_one_letter_code
_entity_poly.pdbx_strand_id
1 'polypeptide(L)' 'MQEATQTASIVDSQNDYPEYAGPLSLDTLIDEVERRRDEFDAISHVPRDMVGKMKRAGIFRASTPKRFGGDALPPPRFL' A
#
# COMPACT_ATOMS: atom_id res chain seq x y z
N MET A 1 22.23 -44.42 -6.78
CA MET A 1 21.91 -43.17 -7.49
C MET A 1 20.53 -42.71 -7.08
N GLN A 2 20.43 -41.63 -6.31
CA GLN A 2 19.59 -40.46 -6.59
C GLN A 2 19.75 -39.49 -5.40
N GLU A 3 20.47 -38.40 -5.69
CA GLU A 3 20.72 -37.28 -4.79
C GLU A 3 19.47 -36.41 -4.60
N ALA A 4 19.51 -35.70 -3.48
CA ALA A 4 18.56 -34.72 -2.99
C ALA A 4 18.22 -33.62 -4.01
N THR A 5 17.00 -33.08 -3.90
CA THR A 5 16.73 -31.74 -3.33
C THR A 5 15.27 -31.38 -3.64
N GLN A 6 14.34 -31.78 -2.78
CA GLN A 6 12.96 -31.31 -2.84
C GLN A 6 12.85 -30.01 -2.03
N THR A 7 12.99 -28.89 -2.73
CA THR A 7 12.26 -27.62 -2.53
C THR A 7 11.96 -27.25 -1.07
N ALA A 8 12.86 -26.50 -0.44
CA ALA A 8 12.53 -25.72 0.75
C ALA A 8 11.77 -24.45 0.30
N SER A 9 10.45 -24.47 0.47
CA SER A 9 9.56 -23.33 0.32
C SER A 9 9.95 -22.22 1.30
N ILE A 10 10.50 -21.12 0.80
CA ILE A 10 10.66 -19.85 1.53
C ILE A 10 9.53 -18.86 1.16
N VAL A 11 8.31 -19.36 0.97
CA VAL A 11 7.16 -18.48 0.78
C VAL A 11 6.51 -18.28 2.14
N ASP A 12 6.68 -17.06 2.65
CA ASP A 12 6.08 -16.51 3.85
C ASP A 12 4.58 -16.84 3.95
N SER A 13 4.20 -17.63 4.95
CA SER A 13 2.83 -18.04 5.24
C SER A 13 1.99 -16.93 5.91
N GLN A 14 2.54 -15.73 6.08
CA GLN A 14 1.82 -14.55 6.58
C GLN A 14 1.74 -13.46 5.52
N ASN A 15 0.96 -13.72 4.46
CA ASN A 15 0.54 -12.64 3.59
C ASN A 15 -0.56 -11.81 4.31
N ASP A 16 -0.19 -11.09 5.38
CA ASP A 16 -0.97 -10.14 6.19
C ASP A 16 -1.35 -8.87 5.40
N TYR A 17 -1.30 -8.95 4.06
CA TYR A 17 -1.75 -7.90 3.19
C TYR A 17 -3.27 -8.03 3.09
N PRO A 18 -4.03 -7.06 3.60
CA PRO A 18 -5.48 -7.13 3.51
C PRO A 18 -5.89 -7.23 2.05
N GLU A 19 -6.92 -8.02 1.79
CA GLU A 19 -7.58 -8.04 0.49
C GLU A 19 -8.09 -6.62 0.21
N TYR A 20 -7.41 -5.94 -0.71
CA TYR A 20 -7.73 -4.58 -1.07
C TYR A 20 -9.01 -4.62 -1.92
N ALA A 21 -10.17 -4.39 -1.29
CA ALA A 21 -11.39 -4.09 -2.03
C ALA A 21 -11.13 -2.93 -3.03
N GLY A 22 -11.95 -2.82 -4.07
CA GLY A 22 -11.74 -1.96 -5.24
C GLY A 22 -11.29 -0.50 -4.97
N PRO A 23 -10.87 0.22 -6.03
CA PRO A 23 -10.17 1.50 -5.90
C PRO A 23 -10.92 2.49 -5.00
N LEU A 24 -10.19 3.08 -4.05
CA LEU A 24 -10.66 4.21 -3.24
C LEU A 24 -10.27 5.50 -3.98
N SER A 25 -11.17 6.48 -4.10
CA SER A 25 -10.78 7.77 -4.68
C SER A 25 -9.85 8.54 -3.72
N LEU A 26 -9.02 9.42 -4.29
CA LEU A 26 -8.15 10.28 -3.50
C LEU A 26 -8.95 11.25 -2.61
N ASP A 27 -10.05 11.82 -3.13
CA ASP A 27 -10.92 12.74 -2.38
C ASP A 27 -11.49 12.07 -1.12
N THR A 28 -12.00 10.84 -1.25
CA THR A 28 -12.53 10.10 -0.08
C THR A 28 -11.44 9.76 0.94
N LEU A 29 -10.21 9.51 0.49
CA LEU A 29 -9.09 9.32 1.40
C LEU A 29 -8.75 10.61 2.15
N ILE A 30 -8.76 11.76 1.46
CA ILE A 30 -8.48 13.07 2.05
C ILE A 30 -9.54 13.41 3.12
N ASP A 31 -10.83 13.22 2.81
CA ASP A 31 -11.92 13.46 3.76
C ASP A 31 -11.75 12.64 5.06
N GLU A 32 -11.34 11.38 4.92
CA GLU A 32 -11.13 10.48 6.05
C GLU A 32 -9.88 10.83 6.87
N VAL A 33 -8.81 11.31 6.21
CA VAL A 33 -7.62 11.84 6.89
C VAL A 33 -7.96 13.11 7.65
N GLU A 34 -8.73 14.03 7.05
CA GLU A 34 -9.16 15.26 7.71
C GLU A 34 -9.98 14.96 8.96
N ARG A 35 -10.94 14.02 8.87
CA ARG A 35 -11.80 13.63 9.98
C ARG A 35 -11.03 13.00 11.16
N ARG A 36 -9.89 12.36 10.90
CA ARG A 36 -9.12 11.59 11.88
C ARG A 36 -7.77 12.21 12.25
N ARG A 37 -7.46 13.41 11.76
CA ARG A 37 -6.15 14.06 11.98
C ARG A 37 -5.77 14.13 13.47
N ASP A 38 -6.73 14.42 14.35
CA ASP A 38 -6.50 14.51 15.80
C ASP A 38 -6.07 13.16 16.40
N GLU A 39 -6.52 12.02 15.83
CA GLU A 39 -6.07 10.68 16.23
C GLU A 39 -4.59 10.48 15.89
N PHE A 40 -4.16 10.97 14.72
CA PHE A 40 -2.79 10.80 14.24
C PHE A 40 -1.83 11.62 15.12
N ASP A 41 -2.24 12.83 15.49
CA ASP A 41 -1.50 13.69 16.41
C ASP A 41 -1.38 13.02 17.79
N ALA A 42 -2.46 12.42 18.30
CA ALA A 42 -2.47 11.76 19.60
C ALA A 42 -1.55 10.52 19.65
N ILE A 43 -1.49 9.71 18.58
CA ILE A 43 -0.68 8.48 18.55
C ILE A 43 0.70 8.68 17.89
N SER A 44 0.97 9.86 17.34
CA SER A 44 2.23 10.24 16.68
C SER A 44 2.63 9.35 15.48
N HIS A 45 1.69 8.61 14.90
CA HIS A 45 1.91 7.81 13.70
C HIS A 45 0.62 7.66 12.89
N VAL A 46 0.75 7.26 11.62
CA VAL A 46 -0.43 6.93 10.81
C VAL A 46 -0.99 5.56 11.26
N PRO A 47 -2.29 5.43 11.55
CA PRO A 47 -2.92 4.15 11.88
C PRO A 47 -2.73 3.11 10.75
N ARG A 48 -2.59 1.83 11.12
CA ARG A 48 -2.38 0.75 10.12
C ARG A 48 -3.53 0.62 9.13
N ASP A 49 -4.77 0.83 9.58
CA ASP A 49 -5.94 0.81 8.71
C ASP A 49 -5.92 1.96 7.70
N MET A 50 -5.42 3.12 8.10
CA MET A 50 -5.25 4.28 7.22
C MET A 50 -4.19 4.01 6.15
N VAL A 51 -3.07 3.37 6.49
CA VAL A 51 -2.09 2.90 5.50
C VAL A 51 -2.73 1.93 4.49
N GLY A 52 -3.63 1.07 4.95
CA GLY A 52 -4.43 0.20 4.07
C GLY A 52 -5.25 0.99 3.06
N LYS A 53 -5.94 2.06 3.51
CA LYS A 53 -6.72 2.96 2.63
C LYS A 53 -5.83 3.71 1.63
N MET A 54 -4.66 4.20 2.06
CA MET A 54 -3.68 4.85 1.17
C MET A 54 -3.21 3.91 0.05
N LYS A 55 -2.95 2.63 0.36
CA LYS A 55 -2.60 1.62 -0.67
C LYS A 55 -3.73 1.39 -1.67
N ARG A 56 -4.99 1.35 -1.21
CA ARG A 56 -6.18 1.22 -2.09
C ARG A 56 -6.40 2.44 -3.00
N ALA A 57 -6.06 3.62 -2.51
CA ALA A 57 -6.11 4.85 -3.29
C ALA A 57 -4.96 4.95 -4.33
N GLY A 58 -3.98 4.05 -4.27
CA GLY A 58 -2.90 4.02 -5.24
C GLY A 58 -1.86 5.13 -5.09
N ILE A 59 -1.87 5.90 -3.99
CA ILE A 59 -0.98 7.07 -3.82
C ILE A 59 0.51 6.73 -3.96
N PHE A 60 0.92 5.53 -3.53
CA PHE A 60 2.31 5.06 -3.63
C PHE A 60 2.71 4.62 -5.06
N ARG A 61 1.76 4.51 -5.99
CA ARG A 61 2.01 4.07 -7.38
C ARG A 61 2.38 5.22 -8.31
N ALA A 62 2.22 6.46 -7.88
CA ALA A 62 2.53 7.65 -8.68
C ALA A 62 3.96 7.62 -9.27
N SER A 63 4.96 7.28 -8.46
CA SER A 63 6.37 7.20 -8.88
C SER A 63 6.78 5.81 -9.38
N THR A 64 5.90 4.81 -9.27
CA THR A 64 6.21 3.42 -9.66
C THR A 64 6.28 3.31 -11.19
N PRO A 65 7.32 2.66 -11.78
CA PRO A 65 7.39 2.47 -13.23
C PRO A 65 6.19 1.72 -13.80
N LYS A 66 5.77 2.08 -15.02
CA LYS A 66 4.63 1.45 -15.72
C LYS A 66 4.73 -0.07 -15.83
N ARG A 67 5.94 -0.62 -16.02
CA ARG A 67 6.19 -2.07 -16.08
C ARG A 67 5.85 -2.83 -14.79
N PHE A 68 5.71 -2.12 -13.67
CA PHE A 68 5.30 -2.67 -12.37
C PHE A 68 3.88 -2.21 -11.98
N GLY A 69 3.12 -1.68 -12.94
CA GLY A 69 1.75 -1.22 -12.73
C GLY A 69 1.64 0.08 -11.94
N GLY A 70 2.58 1.00 -12.12
CA GLY A 70 2.48 2.38 -11.62
C GLY A 70 2.29 3.42 -12.70
N ASP A 71 2.19 4.68 -12.30
CA ASP A 71 1.85 5.78 -13.22
C ASP A 71 3.07 6.43 -13.87
N ALA A 72 4.26 6.24 -13.28
CA ALA A 72 5.51 6.89 -13.68
C ALA A 72 5.34 8.41 -13.86
N LEU A 73 4.64 9.06 -12.93
CA LEU A 73 4.42 10.50 -12.92
C LEU A 73 5.74 11.24 -12.70
N PRO A 74 5.98 12.34 -13.45
CA PRO A 74 7.13 13.20 -13.18
C PRO A 74 6.93 13.93 -11.85
N PRO A 75 8.01 14.25 -11.10
CA PRO A 75 7.92 14.85 -9.76
C PRO A 75 7.00 16.09 -9.66
N PRO A 76 6.97 17.03 -10.63
CA PRO A 76 6.09 18.20 -10.56
C PRO A 76 4.59 17.90 -10.63
N ARG A 77 4.20 16.65 -10.95
CA ARG A 77 2.79 16.23 -11.01
C ARG A 77 2.35 15.42 -9.78
N PHE A 78 3.24 15.19 -8.82
CA PHE A 78 2.95 14.44 -7.60
C PHE A 78 2.71 15.32 -6.36
N LEU A 79 3.25 16.55 -6.37
CA LEU A 79 3.12 17.55 -5.29
C LEU A 79 1.91 18.46 -5.52
#